data_AF-A0A0F5QFK8-F1
#
_entry.id   AF-A0A0F5QFK8-F1
#
_cell.length_a   1.000
_cell.length_b   1.000
_cell.length_c   1.000
_cell.angle_alpha   90.00
_cell.angle_beta   90.00
_cell.angle_gamma   90.00
#
_symmetry.space_group_name_H-M   'P 1'
#
loop_
_entity.id
_entity.type
_entity.pdbx_description
1 polymer ?
#
loop_
_entity_poly.entity_id
_entity_poly.type
_entity_poly.pdbx_seq_one_letter_code
_entity_poly.pdbx_strand_id
1 'polypeptide(L)'
;MKFVRAIFRVLVGLVFGVVSGVALAPAFAAFSDSSGSSAWVIFVVVIGGALLGFFAPTLRRAFGRGFLLAGVSVFALPLSVMLLSGRVGSDMIATTDASSQAATAAGAGIAGVMMTGVAGFVGFFFGAILIIIGLVLALGGRREVYVVQR
;
A
#
# COMPACT_ATOMS: atom_id res chain seq x y z
N MET A 1 27.48 10.26 16.04
CA MET A 1 26.93 10.52 14.68
C MET A 1 26.32 9.30 13.97
N LYS A 2 26.78 8.06 14.21
CA LYS A 2 26.14 6.85 13.63
C LYS A 2 24.71 6.61 14.13
N PHE A 3 24.45 6.91 15.41
CA PHE A 3 23.14 6.79 16.04
C PHE A 3 22.08 7.74 15.43
N VAL A 4 22.44 9.02 15.23
CA VAL A 4 21.56 10.01 14.57
C VAL A 4 21.17 9.54 13.16
N ARG A 5 22.12 9.02 12.38
CA ARG A 5 21.82 8.47 11.05
C ARG A 5 20.91 7.24 11.08
N ALA A 6 20.95 6.43 12.14
CA ALA A 6 20.06 5.29 12.30
C ALA A 6 18.63 5.76 12.61
N ILE A 7 18.45 6.74 13.51
CA ILE A 7 17.14 7.32 13.85
C ILE A 7 16.46 7.88 12.59
N PHE A 8 17.17 8.66 11.78
CA PHE A 8 16.60 9.21 10.54
C PHE A 8 16.13 8.12 9.57
N ARG A 9 16.81 6.97 9.49
CA ARG A 9 16.39 5.86 8.62
C ARG A 9 15.12 5.17 9.14
N VAL A 10 15.03 5.00 10.45
CA VAL A 10 13.83 4.44 11.09
C VAL A 10 12.65 5.38 10.90
N LEU A 11 12.84 6.70 11.08
CA LEU A 11 11.79 7.70 10.84
C LEU A 11 11.30 7.66 9.40
N VAL A 12 12.20 7.60 8.43
CA VAL A 12 11.83 7.45 7.01
C VAL A 12 11.02 6.17 6.80
N GLY A 13 11.51 5.03 7.31
CA GLY A 13 10.80 3.76 7.23
C GLY A 13 9.40 3.80 7.86
N LEU A 14 9.27 4.49 9.01
CA LEU A 14 8.00 4.65 9.72
C LEU A 14 7.01 5.49 8.90
N VAL A 15 7.45 6.61 8.35
CA VAL A 15 6.60 7.46 7.49
C VAL A 15 6.10 6.68 6.28
N PHE A 16 6.98 5.98 5.57
CA PHE A 16 6.56 5.16 4.43
C PHE A 16 5.69 3.97 4.85
N GLY A 17 5.94 3.38 6.02
CA GLY A 17 5.08 2.35 6.61
C GLY A 17 3.66 2.85 6.88
N VAL A 18 3.51 4.06 7.42
CA VAL A 18 2.19 4.70 7.62
C VAL A 18 1.51 4.92 6.27
N VAL A 19 2.21 5.49 5.28
CA VAL A 19 1.65 5.71 3.93
C VAL A 19 1.18 4.40 3.30
N SER A 20 1.98 3.35 3.37
CA SER A 20 1.60 2.00 2.91
C SER A 20 0.41 1.43 3.65
N GLY A 21 0.35 1.61 4.97
CA GLY A 21 -0.77 1.15 5.79
C GLY A 21 -2.07 1.83 5.41
N VAL A 22 -2.04 3.15 5.16
CA VAL A 22 -3.20 3.91 4.69
C VAL A 22 -3.62 3.48 3.28
N ALA A 23 -2.66 3.25 2.38
CA ALA A 23 -2.96 2.75 1.03
C ALA A 23 -3.63 1.37 1.05
N LEU A 24 -3.29 0.51 2.01
CA LEU A 24 -3.90 -0.82 2.16
C LEU A 24 -5.15 -0.83 3.05
N ALA A 25 -5.56 0.31 3.61
CA ALA A 25 -6.72 0.41 4.49
C ALA A 25 -8.00 -0.19 3.88
N PRO A 26 -8.32 -0.01 2.58
CA PRO A 26 -9.50 -0.62 1.99
C PRO A 26 -9.47 -2.15 2.04
N ALA A 27 -8.31 -2.78 1.82
CA ALA A 27 -8.16 -4.22 1.92
C ALA A 27 -8.37 -4.68 3.37
N PHE A 28 -7.80 -3.99 4.35
CA PHE A 28 -7.98 -4.34 5.75
C PHE A 28 -9.43 -4.20 6.21
N ALA A 29 -10.15 -3.19 5.72
CA ALA A 29 -11.59 -3.04 5.93
C ALA A 29 -12.40 -4.16 5.26
N ALA A 30 -11.96 -4.64 4.09
CA ALA A 30 -12.61 -5.76 3.41
C ALA A 30 -12.50 -7.09 4.18
N PHE A 31 -11.48 -7.25 5.03
CA PHE A 31 -11.27 -8.45 5.85
C PHE A 31 -11.61 -8.27 7.35
N SER A 32 -12.06 -7.08 7.77
CA SER A 32 -12.36 -6.81 9.18
C SER A 32 -13.69 -7.42 9.62
N ASP A 33 -13.70 -8.48 10.42
CA ASP A 33 -14.94 -8.96 11.03
C ASP A 33 -15.37 -8.07 12.20
N SER A 34 -16.64 -8.21 12.62
CA SER A 34 -17.33 -7.41 13.65
C SER A 34 -16.66 -7.39 15.03
N SER A 35 -15.56 -8.12 15.23
CA SER A 35 -14.76 -8.17 16.45
C SER A 35 -13.61 -7.15 16.52
N GLY A 36 -13.51 -6.20 15.57
CA GLY A 36 -12.58 -5.06 15.67
C GLY A 36 -11.11 -5.37 15.35
N SER A 37 -10.86 -6.51 14.69
CA SER A 37 -9.52 -7.10 14.53
C SER A 37 -8.76 -6.69 13.25
N SER A 38 -9.04 -5.57 12.59
CA SER A 38 -8.27 -5.17 11.38
C SER A 38 -7.32 -4.00 11.59
N ALA A 39 -7.59 -3.14 12.59
CA ALA A 39 -6.77 -1.97 12.85
C ALA A 39 -5.33 -2.33 13.26
N TRP A 40 -5.12 -3.48 13.90
CA TRP A 40 -3.79 -3.94 14.29
C TRP A 40 -2.88 -4.24 13.08
N VAL A 41 -3.47 -4.63 11.94
CA VAL A 41 -2.71 -4.98 10.73
C VAL A 41 -1.99 -3.76 10.14
N ILE A 42 -2.55 -2.57 10.29
CA ILE A 42 -1.89 -1.31 9.89
C ILE A 42 -0.59 -1.12 10.68
N PHE A 43 -0.59 -1.40 11.99
CA PHE A 43 0.62 -1.31 12.81
C PHE A 43 1.67 -2.32 12.37
N VAL A 44 1.29 -3.51 11.91
CA VAL A 44 2.24 -4.49 11.35
C VAL A 44 2.92 -3.94 10.10
N VAL A 45 2.17 -3.30 9.19
CA VAL A 45 2.75 -2.66 8.00
C VAL A 45 3.68 -1.51 8.38
N VAL A 46 3.30 -0.69 9.37
CA VAL A 46 4.12 0.42 9.87
C VAL A 46 5.43 -0.08 10.49
N ILE A 47 5.35 -1.11 11.34
CA ILE A 47 6.52 -1.75 11.94
C ILE A 47 7.39 -2.38 10.85
N GLY A 48 6.80 -3.03 9.85
CA GLY A 48 7.51 -3.55 8.69
C GLY A 48 8.28 -2.46 7.94
N GLY A 49 7.65 -1.31 7.70
CA GLY A 49 8.31 -0.13 7.12
C GLY A 49 9.47 0.39 7.97
N ALA A 50 9.27 0.50 9.28
CA ALA A 50 10.31 0.92 10.22
C ALA A 50 11.51 -0.04 10.22
N LEU A 51 11.26 -1.36 10.19
CA LEU A 51 12.28 -2.40 10.10
C LEU A 51 13.05 -2.32 8.77
N LEU A 52 12.36 -2.13 7.65
CA LEU A 52 13.00 -1.94 6.33
C LEU A 52 13.93 -0.72 6.32
N GLY A 53 13.52 0.36 6.98
CA GLY A 53 14.34 1.55 7.21
C GLY A 53 15.55 1.26 8.10
N PHE A 54 15.35 0.57 9.23
CA PHE A 54 16.41 0.20 10.16
C PHE A 54 17.51 -0.64 9.50
N PHE A 55 17.13 -1.67 8.73
CA PHE A 55 18.06 -2.55 8.02
C PHE A 55 18.66 -1.94 6.75
N ALA A 56 18.37 -0.68 6.43
CA ALA A 56 18.97 -0.02 5.28
C ALA A 56 20.40 0.45 5.60
N PRO A 57 21.42 0.11 4.78
CA PRO A 57 22.81 0.48 5.08
C PRO A 57 23.10 1.97 4.81
N THR A 58 22.28 2.64 4.00
CA THR A 58 22.39 4.08 3.69
C THR A 58 21.02 4.76 3.68
N LEU A 59 20.98 6.08 3.90
CA LEU A 59 19.74 6.86 3.89
C LEU A 59 19.03 6.76 2.53
N ARG A 60 19.81 6.83 1.43
CA ARG A 60 19.30 6.65 0.07
C ARG A 60 18.60 5.31 -0.13
N ARG A 61 19.16 4.21 0.40
CA ARG A 61 18.53 2.88 0.33
C ARG A 61 17.31 2.76 1.24
N ALA A 62 17.26 3.49 2.36
CA ALA A 62 16.08 3.55 3.23
C ALA A 62 14.89 4.19 2.49
N PHE A 63 15.12 5.33 1.83
CA PHE A 63 14.12 5.94 0.95
C PHE A 63 13.73 5.01 -0.20
N GLY A 64 14.69 4.39 -0.89
CA GLY A 64 14.38 3.44 -1.97
C GLY A 64 13.47 2.30 -1.53
N ARG A 65 13.75 1.67 -0.38
CA ARG A 65 12.90 0.62 0.20
C ARG A 65 11.53 1.15 0.63
N GLY A 66 11.47 2.35 1.20
CA GLY A 66 10.20 3.00 1.58
C GLY A 66 9.31 3.29 0.37
N PHE A 67 9.88 3.85 -0.70
CA PHE A 67 9.18 4.09 -1.97
C PHE A 67 8.72 2.80 -2.65
N LEU A 68 9.51 1.72 -2.55
CA LEU A 68 9.07 0.40 -3.04
C LEU A 68 7.89 -0.14 -2.24
N LEU A 69 7.94 -0.07 -0.91
CA LEU A 69 6.84 -0.50 -0.05
C LEU A 69 5.57 0.31 -0.37
N ALA A 70 5.67 1.65 -0.36
CA ALA A 70 4.54 2.53 -0.67
C ALA A 70 4.04 2.35 -2.10
N GLY A 71 4.94 2.21 -3.07
CA GLY A 71 4.59 2.00 -4.47
C GLY A 71 3.82 0.70 -4.69
N VAL A 72 4.27 -0.41 -4.10
CA VAL A 72 3.55 -1.70 -4.18
C VAL A 72 2.19 -1.62 -3.47
N SER A 73 2.12 -0.97 -2.30
CA SER A 73 0.86 -0.77 -1.57
C SER A 73 -0.14 0.06 -2.38
N VAL A 74 0.30 1.17 -2.97
CA VAL A 74 -0.52 2.05 -3.82
C VAL A 74 -0.90 1.34 -5.12
N PHE A 75 0.00 0.55 -5.70
CA PHE A 75 -0.30 -0.25 -6.88
C PHE A 75 -1.37 -1.33 -6.61
N ALA A 76 -1.44 -1.82 -5.38
CA ALA A 76 -2.46 -2.78 -4.92
C ALA A 76 -3.80 -2.13 -4.51
N LEU A 77 -3.92 -0.79 -4.53
CA LEU A 77 -5.18 -0.08 -4.24
C LEU A 77 -6.38 -0.55 -5.07
N PRO A 78 -6.28 -0.78 -6.39
CA PRO A 78 -7.42 -1.18 -7.20
C PRO A 78 -8.02 -2.50 -6.71
N LEU A 79 -7.16 -3.47 -6.38
CA LEU A 79 -7.57 -4.76 -5.81
C LEU A 79 -8.18 -4.56 -4.42
N SER A 80 -7.59 -3.70 -3.61
CA SER A 80 -8.07 -3.39 -2.25
C SER A 80 -9.48 -2.78 -2.27
N VAL A 81 -9.73 -1.84 -3.18
CA VAL A 81 -11.02 -1.17 -3.34
C VAL A 81 -12.05 -2.10 -3.99
N MET A 82 -11.64 -2.97 -4.92
CA MET A 82 -12.50 -3.99 -5.49
C MET A 82 -13.05 -4.93 -4.40
N LEU A 83 -12.17 -5.43 -3.52
CA LEU A 83 -12.57 -6.29 -2.40
C LEU A 83 -13.51 -5.58 -1.43
N LEU A 84 -13.19 -4.34 -1.05
CA LEU A 84 -14.04 -3.56 -0.15
C LEU A 84 -15.41 -3.28 -0.77
N SER A 85 -15.45 -2.90 -2.05
CA SER A 85 -16.70 -2.62 -2.76
C SER A 85 -17.59 -3.87 -2.85
N GLY A 86 -16.99 -5.04 -3.08
CA GLY A 86 -17.70 -6.31 -3.07
C GLY A 86 -18.34 -6.61 -1.72
N ARG A 87 -17.59 -6.44 -0.63
CA ARG A 87 -18.09 -6.67 0.74
C ARG A 87 -19.21 -5.69 1.12
N VAL A 88 -18.97 -4.39 0.92
CA VAL A 88 -19.99 -3.37 1.22
C VAL A 88 -21.24 -3.59 0.38
N GLY A 89 -21.08 -3.96 -0.89
CA GLY A 89 -22.19 -4.32 -1.77
C GLY A 89 -23.00 -5.50 -1.25
N SER A 90 -22.35 -6.58 -0.82
CA SER A 90 -23.06 -7.73 -0.23
C SER A 90 -23.79 -7.36 1.06
N ASP A 91 -23.19 -6.54 1.92
CA ASP A 91 -23.79 -6.11 3.19
C ASP A 91 -25.01 -5.21 2.95
N MET A 92 -24.95 -4.30 1.97
CA MET A 92 -26.09 -3.48 1.57
C MET A 92 -27.24 -4.31 1.00
N ILE A 93 -26.95 -5.29 0.15
CA ILE A 93 -27.97 -6.17 -0.43
C ILE A 93 -28.64 -7.02 0.66
N ALA A 94 -27.87 -7.52 1.63
CA ALA A 94 -28.37 -8.36 2.71
C ALA A 94 -29.26 -7.61 3.72
N THR A 95 -29.08 -6.29 3.84
CA THR A 95 -29.83 -5.42 4.77
C THR A 95 -30.99 -4.69 4.11
N THR A 96 -31.17 -4.83 2.80
CA THR A 96 -32.26 -4.19 2.04
C THR A 96 -33.50 -5.08 1.95
N ASP A 97 -34.69 -4.47 1.97
CA ASP A 97 -35.96 -5.16 1.73
C ASP A 97 -36.01 -5.85 0.37
N ALA A 98 -36.72 -6.98 0.29
CA ALA A 98 -36.83 -7.79 -0.92
C ALA A 98 -37.39 -7.02 -2.14
N SER A 99 -38.20 -5.98 -1.92
CA SER A 99 -38.78 -5.15 -2.99
C SER A 99 -37.77 -4.20 -3.65
N SER A 100 -36.69 -3.81 -2.96
CA SER A 100 -35.67 -2.87 -3.43
C SER A 100 -34.30 -3.52 -3.65
N GLN A 101 -34.15 -4.81 -3.32
CA GLN A 101 -32.92 -5.57 -3.42
C GLN A 101 -32.26 -5.52 -4.81
N ALA A 102 -33.05 -5.60 -5.88
CA ALA A 102 -32.53 -5.53 -7.25
C ALA A 102 -31.93 -4.15 -7.59
N ALA A 103 -32.58 -3.07 -7.14
CA ALA A 103 -32.09 -1.72 -7.32
C ALA A 103 -30.81 -1.47 -6.51
N THR A 104 -30.75 -1.96 -5.27
CA THR A 104 -29.54 -1.88 -4.43
C THR A 104 -28.39 -2.68 -5.03
N ALA A 105 -28.64 -3.88 -5.55
CA ALA A 105 -27.60 -4.69 -6.18
C ALA A 105 -27.03 -4.00 -7.43
N ALA A 106 -27.89 -3.42 -8.28
CA ALA A 106 -27.46 -2.65 -9.44
C ALA A 106 -26.64 -1.41 -9.03
N GLY A 107 -27.11 -0.66 -8.03
CA GLY A 107 -26.41 0.52 -7.51
C GLY A 107 -25.04 0.18 -6.92
N ALA A 108 -24.95 -0.86 -6.10
CA ALA A 108 -23.71 -1.35 -5.51
C ALA A 108 -22.71 -1.81 -6.59
N GLY A 109 -23.19 -2.49 -7.64
CA GLY A 109 -22.36 -2.90 -8.77
C GLY A 109 -21.77 -1.71 -9.52
N ILE A 110 -22.59 -0.71 -9.87
CA ILE A 110 -22.14 0.51 -10.56
C ILE A 110 -21.14 1.28 -9.70
N ALA A 111 -21.47 1.51 -8.43
CA ALA A 111 -20.59 2.21 -7.50
C ALA A 111 -19.25 1.48 -7.32
N GLY A 112 -19.28 0.15 -7.20
CA GLY A 112 -18.07 -0.66 -7.06
C GLY A 112 -17.16 -0.59 -8.28
N VAL A 113 -17.72 -0.65 -9.50
CA VAL A 113 -16.94 -0.49 -10.74
C VAL A 113 -16.35 0.91 -10.84
N MET A 114 -17.12 1.96 -10.53
CA MET A 114 -16.62 3.34 -10.55
C MET A 114 -15.48 3.56 -9.55
N MET A 115 -15.66 3.12 -8.30
CA MET A 115 -14.63 3.24 -7.26
C MET A 115 -13.38 2.46 -7.60
N THR A 116 -13.53 1.22 -8.09
CA THR A 116 -12.40 0.39 -8.54
C THR A 116 -11.70 1.01 -9.75
N GLY A 117 -12.43 1.64 -10.67
CA GLY A 117 -11.86 2.34 -11.82
C GLY A 117 -11.01 3.54 -11.43
N VAL A 118 -11.51 4.38 -10.52
CA VAL A 118 -10.75 5.54 -9.99
C VAL A 118 -9.52 5.06 -9.21
N ALA A 119 -9.69 4.07 -8.34
CA ALA A 119 -8.58 3.44 -7.63
C ALA A 119 -7.58 2.78 -8.59
N GLY A 120 -8.06 2.19 -9.68
CA GLY A 120 -7.32 1.66 -10.82
C GLY A 120 -6.37 2.68 -11.41
N PHE A 121 -6.93 3.81 -11.84
CA PHE A 121 -6.16 4.90 -12.43
C PHE A 121 -5.12 5.43 -11.45
N VAL A 122 -5.54 5.85 -10.25
CA VAL A 122 -4.64 6.45 -9.26
C VAL A 122 -3.58 5.44 -8.81
N GLY A 123 -3.99 4.22 -8.45
CA GLY A 123 -3.12 3.17 -7.96
C GLY A 123 -2.09 2.73 -9.00
N PHE A 124 -2.50 2.56 -10.26
CA PHE A 124 -1.59 2.16 -11.33
C PHE A 124 -0.52 3.22 -11.60
N PHE A 125 -0.93 4.47 -11.86
CA PHE A 125 0.02 5.53 -12.24
C PHE A 125 0.92 5.95 -11.07
N PHE A 126 0.34 6.27 -9.90
CA PHE A 126 1.15 6.65 -8.74
C PHE A 126 1.96 5.47 -8.22
N GLY A 127 1.39 4.26 -8.18
CA GLY A 127 2.11 3.06 -7.77
C GLY A 127 3.32 2.78 -8.68
N ALA A 128 3.13 2.83 -10.00
CA ALA A 128 4.22 2.64 -10.95
C ALA A 128 5.33 3.69 -10.79
N ILE A 129 4.99 4.97 -10.67
CA ILE A 129 5.96 6.05 -10.46
C ILE A 129 6.75 5.83 -9.17
N LEU A 130 6.07 5.51 -8.06
CA LEU A 130 6.72 5.24 -6.77
C LEU A 130 7.64 4.02 -6.84
N ILE A 131 7.23 2.95 -7.53
CA ILE A 131 8.05 1.75 -7.76
C ILE A 131 9.30 2.11 -8.56
N ILE A 132 9.17 2.87 -9.65
CA ILE A 132 10.31 3.30 -10.48
C ILE A 132 11.30 4.11 -9.63
N ILE A 133 10.81 5.11 -8.89
CA ILE A 133 11.65 5.93 -7.99
C ILE A 133 12.33 5.04 -6.94
N GLY A 134 11.58 4.12 -6.34
CA GLY A 134 12.07 3.17 -5.34
C GLY A 134 13.19 2.29 -5.89
N LEU A 135 13.02 1.73 -7.09
CA LEU A 135 14.02 0.92 -7.78
C LEU A 135 15.29 1.73 -8.06
N VAL A 136 15.17 2.94 -8.62
CA VAL A 136 16.31 3.81 -8.93
C VAL A 136 17.10 4.17 -7.68
N LEU A 137 16.41 4.47 -6.57
CA LEU A 137 17.05 4.81 -5.29
C LEU A 137 17.67 3.58 -4.60
N ALA A 138 17.05 2.40 -4.71
CA ALA A 138 17.55 1.16 -4.12
C ALA A 138 18.77 0.60 -4.88
N LEU A 139 18.74 0.63 -6.23
CA LEU A 139 19.72 -0.02 -7.09
C LEU A 139 20.86 0.91 -7.56
N GLY A 140 20.60 2.19 -7.78
CA GLY A 140 21.54 3.09 -8.48
C GLY A 140 22.82 3.47 -7.70
N GLY A 141 23.25 2.67 -6.72
CA GLY A 141 24.49 2.87 -5.96
C GLY A 141 25.55 1.79 -6.20
N ARG A 142 25.28 0.76 -7.00
CA ARG A 142 26.29 -0.23 -7.39
C ARG A 142 26.93 0.19 -8.71
N ARG A 143 28.08 0.86 -8.64
CA ARG A 143 28.99 0.97 -9.79
C ARG A 143 29.74 -0.35 -9.87
N GLU A 144 29.37 -1.22 -10.81
CA GLU A 144 30.20 -2.37 -11.17
C GLU A 144 31.39 -1.84 -11.97
N VAL A 145 32.58 -1.85 -11.35
CA VAL A 145 33.83 -1.56 -12.03
C VAL A 145 34.34 -2.88 -12.59
N TYR A 146 34.20 -3.07 -13.89
CA TYR A 146 34.82 -4.19 -14.60
C TYR A 146 36.32 -3.91 -14.68
N VAL A 147 37.11 -4.56 -13.81
CA VAL A 147 38.57 -4.53 -13.89
C VAL A 147 38.98 -5.57 -14.92
N VAL A 148 39.28 -5.13 -16.14
CA VAL A 148 39.89 -5.98 -17.16
C VAL A 148 41.37 -6.14 -16.81
N GLN A 149 41.77 -7.31 -16.32
CA GLN A 149 43.19 -7.67 -16.21
C GLN A 149 43.73 -7.89 -17.63
N ARG A 150 44.78 -7.16 -17.99
CA ARG A 150 45.56 -7.36 -19.22
C ARG A 150 46.55 -8.51 -19.04
#